data_AF-A0A7S3TWZ0-F1
#
_entry.id   AF-A0A7S3TWZ0-F1
#
_cell.length_a   1.000
_cell.length_b   1.000
_cell.length_c   1.000
_cell.angle_alpha   90.00
_cell.angle_beta   90.00
_cell.angle_gamma   90.00
#
_symmetry.space_group_name_H-M   'P 1'
#
loop_
_entity.id
_entity.type
_entity.pdbx_description
1 polymer ?
#
loop_
_entity_poly.entity_id
_entity_poly.type
_entity_poly.pdbx_seq_one_letter_code
_entity_poly.pdbx_strand_id
1 'polypeptide(L)'
;MGCGMSKPAAATEPWQPAAEADPWQQLTMLEEANRASATAAASLPISSSMPKLTAADHKGIPLLAALDEALVAALHSGAIKLLRADFLRADGSEAMLPKLLRRQELERMEKERGISVFLTPKEAVVALRSLSREVAGLTYGWTSPDHPDVTGEYLSNARRFLRHPLGEHVT
;
A
#
# COMPACT_ATOMS: atom_id res chain seq x y z
N MET A 1 17.55 29.48 -87.80
CA MET A 1 16.42 29.09 -86.93
C MET A 1 17.01 28.49 -85.66
N GLY A 2 16.98 29.24 -84.57
CA GLY A 2 17.41 28.76 -83.24
C GLY A 2 16.39 29.25 -82.23
N CYS A 3 15.45 28.38 -81.87
CA CYS A 3 14.40 28.66 -80.90
C CYS A 3 15.02 28.87 -79.52
N GLY A 4 14.72 30.01 -78.91
CA GLY A 4 14.98 30.26 -77.50
C GLY A 4 14.03 29.41 -76.64
N MET A 5 14.59 28.78 -75.61
CA MET A 5 13.80 28.24 -74.51
C MET A 5 14.26 28.92 -73.22
N SER A 6 13.43 29.85 -72.77
CA SER A 6 13.50 30.48 -71.46
C SER A 6 13.31 29.42 -70.37
N LYS A 7 14.23 29.39 -69.40
CA LYS A 7 14.14 28.55 -68.20
C LYS A 7 13.16 29.20 -67.22
N PRO A 8 12.15 28.50 -66.67
CA PRO A 8 11.27 29.10 -65.66
C PRO A 8 12.02 29.21 -64.33
N ALA A 9 11.93 30.37 -63.70
CA ALA A 9 12.38 30.61 -62.34
C ALA A 9 11.41 29.93 -61.35
N ALA A 10 11.89 28.94 -60.61
CA ALA A 10 11.15 28.37 -59.50
C ALA A 10 11.21 29.34 -58.32
N ALA A 11 10.10 30.06 -58.07
CA ALA A 11 9.91 30.82 -56.84
C ALA A 11 9.87 29.83 -55.67
N THR A 12 10.85 29.93 -54.78
CA THR A 12 10.86 29.21 -53.50
C THR A 12 10.04 30.04 -52.53
N GLU A 13 8.81 29.61 -52.23
CA GLU A 13 8.03 30.21 -51.14
C GLU A 13 8.74 29.93 -49.80
N PRO A 14 8.85 30.93 -48.90
CA PRO A 14 9.39 30.70 -47.58
C PRO A 14 8.41 29.83 -46.76
N TRP A 15 8.96 28.80 -46.12
CA TRP A 15 8.24 27.97 -45.16
C TRP A 15 7.61 28.84 -44.06
N GLN A 16 6.27 28.80 -43.96
CA GLN A 16 5.52 29.33 -42.82
C GLN A 16 5.20 28.15 -41.90
N PRO A 17 5.60 28.16 -40.61
CA PRO A 17 5.11 27.17 -39.67
C PRO A 17 3.59 27.35 -39.53
N ALA A 18 2.86 26.24 -39.63
CA ALA A 18 1.47 26.21 -39.20
C ALA A 18 1.41 26.67 -37.73
N ALA A 19 0.41 27.50 -37.38
CA ALA A 19 0.18 27.90 -36.00
C ALA A 19 -0.20 26.66 -35.16
N GLU A 20 0.82 25.95 -34.67
CA GLU A 20 0.67 24.87 -33.70
C GLU A 20 0.21 25.51 -32.38
N ALA A 21 -0.95 25.09 -31.90
CA ALA A 21 -1.48 25.51 -30.62
C ALA A 21 -0.44 25.20 -29.52
N ASP A 22 -0.14 26.21 -28.69
CA ASP A 22 0.87 26.10 -27.64
C ASP A 22 0.49 24.94 -26.69
N PRO A 23 1.32 23.87 -26.63
CA PRO A 23 1.05 22.70 -25.79
C PRO A 23 0.88 23.07 -24.31
N TRP A 24 1.52 24.15 -23.87
CA TRP A 24 1.45 24.63 -22.50
C TRP A 24 0.12 25.31 -22.16
N GLN A 25 -0.53 25.95 -23.15
CA GLN A 25 -1.88 26.48 -22.96
C GLN A 25 -2.91 25.35 -22.81
N GLN A 26 -2.77 24.26 -23.58
CA GLN A 26 -3.64 23.10 -23.45
C GLN A 26 -3.48 22.39 -22.09
N LEU A 27 -2.24 22.26 -21.60
CA LEU A 27 -1.97 21.68 -20.29
C LEU A 27 -2.59 22.51 -19.17
N THR A 28 -2.46 23.85 -19.26
CA THR A 28 -3.02 24.78 -18.26
C THR A 28 -4.54 24.68 -18.21
N MET A 29 -5.22 24.64 -19.38
CA MET A 29 -6.68 24.48 -19.41
C MET A 29 -7.13 23.12 -18.85
N LEU A 30 -6.36 22.05 -19.04
CA LEU A 30 -6.65 20.74 -18.45
C LEU A 30 -6.50 20.75 -16.92
N GLU A 31 -5.48 21.43 -16.40
CA GLU A 31 -5.26 21.57 -14.95
C GLU A 31 -6.35 22.41 -14.29
N GLU A 32 -6.78 23.50 -14.93
CA GLU A 32 -7.88 24.35 -14.46
C GLU A 32 -9.21 23.61 -14.47
N ALA A 33 -9.50 22.86 -15.54
CA ALA A 33 -10.69 22.01 -15.62
C ALA A 33 -10.70 20.94 -14.52
N ASN A 34 -9.55 20.30 -14.26
CA ASN A 34 -9.42 19.33 -13.17
C ASN A 34 -9.61 19.97 -11.79
N ARG A 35 -9.05 21.16 -11.57
CA ARG A 35 -9.23 21.90 -10.30
C ARG A 35 -10.68 22.33 -10.07
N ALA A 36 -11.35 22.81 -11.12
CA ALA A 36 -12.76 23.16 -11.07
C ALA A 36 -13.64 21.93 -10.78
N SER A 37 -13.35 20.80 -11.41
CA SER A 37 -14.05 19.53 -11.19
C SER A 37 -13.86 18.99 -9.75
N ALA A 38 -12.65 19.09 -9.20
CA ALA A 38 -12.37 18.73 -7.80
C ALA A 38 -13.09 19.65 -6.80
N THR A 39 -13.19 20.95 -7.10
CA THR A 39 -13.90 21.92 -6.26
C THR A 39 -15.41 21.70 -6.29
N ALA A 40 -15.96 21.32 -7.45
CA ALA A 40 -17.36 20.94 -7.59
C ALA A 40 -17.68 19.63 -6.84
N ALA A 41 -16.81 18.62 -6.90
CA ALA A 41 -16.97 17.38 -6.17
C ALA A 41 -16.92 17.57 -4.64
N ALA A 42 -16.10 18.51 -4.15
CA ALA A 42 -16.04 18.87 -2.74
C ALA A 42 -17.27 19.63 -2.22
N SER A 43 -18.09 20.18 -3.13
CA SER A 43 -19.28 21.00 -2.81
C SER A 43 -20.59 20.22 -2.93
N LEU A 44 -20.56 18.95 -3.33
CA LEU A 44 -21.75 18.11 -3.35
C LEU A 44 -22.14 17.72 -1.92
N PRO A 45 -23.44 17.81 -1.55
CA PRO A 45 -23.88 17.29 -0.27
C PRO A 45 -23.57 15.79 -0.22
N ILE A 46 -22.79 15.36 0.77
CA ILE A 46 -22.57 13.94 1.07
C ILE A 46 -23.93 13.37 1.46
N SER A 47 -24.65 12.80 0.49
CA SER A 47 -25.90 12.11 0.76
C SER A 47 -25.59 10.93 1.68
N SER A 48 -26.10 10.97 2.90
CA SER A 48 -25.97 9.91 3.92
C SER A 48 -26.72 8.61 3.54
N SER A 49 -27.21 8.50 2.30
CA SER A 49 -28.01 7.39 1.81
C SER A 49 -27.28 6.43 0.86
N MET A 50 -25.96 6.57 0.66
CA MET A 50 -25.25 5.55 -0.12
C MET A 50 -25.26 4.22 0.64
N PRO A 51 -25.72 3.11 0.00
CA PRO A 51 -25.65 1.81 0.64
C PRO A 51 -24.20 1.50 0.96
N LYS A 52 -23.96 0.99 2.17
CA LYS A 52 -22.63 0.58 2.61
C LYS A 52 -22.13 -0.49 1.65
N LEU A 53 -21.14 -0.14 0.82
CA LEU A 53 -20.50 -1.08 -0.11
C LEU A 53 -20.11 -2.34 0.68
N THR A 54 -20.65 -3.47 0.27
CA THR A 54 -20.31 -4.78 0.82
C THR A 54 -19.11 -5.35 0.07
N ALA A 55 -18.43 -6.32 0.67
CA ALA A 55 -17.30 -6.97 0.01
C ALA A 55 -17.67 -7.60 -1.36
N ALA A 56 -18.94 -7.97 -1.53
CA ALA A 56 -19.48 -8.52 -2.78
C ALA A 56 -19.61 -7.46 -3.90
N ASP A 57 -19.73 -6.18 -3.54
CA ASP A 57 -19.87 -5.08 -4.50
C ASP A 57 -18.52 -4.71 -5.15
N HIS A 58 -17.42 -5.16 -4.54
CA HIS A 58 -16.08 -4.87 -5.00
C HIS A 58 -15.50 -6.06 -5.78
N LYS A 59 -15.60 -6.02 -7.11
CA LYS A 59 -15.05 -7.07 -8.01
C LYS A 59 -13.56 -7.39 -7.76
N GLY A 60 -12.82 -6.48 -7.12
CA GLY A 60 -11.43 -6.71 -6.74
C GLY A 60 -11.21 -7.60 -5.51
N ILE A 61 -12.20 -7.77 -4.64
CA ILE A 61 -12.03 -8.55 -3.40
C ILE A 61 -11.79 -10.04 -3.66
N PRO A 62 -12.54 -10.72 -4.56
CA PRO A 62 -12.23 -12.10 -4.94
C PRO A 62 -10.84 -12.25 -5.56
N LEU A 63 -10.36 -11.24 -6.30
CA LEU A 63 -9.02 -11.24 -6.90
C LEU A 63 -7.92 -11.10 -5.84
N LEU A 64 -8.14 -10.27 -4.83
CA LEU A 64 -7.23 -10.14 -3.68
C LEU A 64 -7.20 -11.43 -2.85
N ALA A 65 -8.37 -12.02 -2.57
CA ALA A 65 -8.47 -13.29 -1.86
C ALA A 65 -7.76 -14.44 -2.59
N ALA A 66 -7.74 -14.43 -3.93
CA ALA A 66 -6.99 -15.41 -4.72
C ALA A 66 -5.46 -15.25 -4.57
N LEU A 67 -4.96 -14.03 -4.34
CA LEU A 67 -3.53 -13.79 -4.08
C LEU A 67 -3.12 -14.32 -2.69
N ASP A 68 -4.06 -14.33 -1.74
CA ASP A 68 -3.81 -14.80 -0.37
C ASP A 68 -3.56 -16.31 -0.30
N GLU A 69 -3.93 -17.12 -1.29
CA GLU A 69 -3.76 -18.58 -1.25
C GLU A 69 -2.28 -19.01 -1.09
N ALA A 70 -1.34 -18.26 -1.67
CA ALA A 70 0.09 -18.48 -1.45
C ALA A 70 0.49 -18.23 0.02
N LEU A 71 -0.08 -17.19 0.63
CA LEU A 71 0.13 -16.86 2.05
C LEU A 71 -0.55 -17.88 2.96
N VAL A 72 -1.74 -18.37 2.61
CA VAL A 72 -2.45 -19.43 3.35
C VAL A 72 -1.61 -20.70 3.41
N ALA A 73 -1.03 -21.14 2.29
CA ALA A 73 -0.13 -22.30 2.27
C ALA A 73 1.12 -22.08 3.13
N ALA A 74 1.70 -20.88 3.08
CA ALA A 74 2.86 -20.51 3.88
C ALA A 74 2.54 -20.43 5.39
N LEU A 75 1.35 -19.96 5.77
CA LEU A 75 0.88 -19.94 7.16
C LEU A 75 0.63 -21.36 7.69
N HIS A 76 -0.02 -22.22 6.89
CA HIS A 76 -0.28 -23.62 7.28
C HIS A 76 0.99 -24.42 7.50
N SER A 77 1.97 -24.28 6.60
CA SER A 77 3.29 -24.91 6.76
C SER A 77 4.12 -24.28 7.87
N GLY A 78 3.70 -23.12 8.39
CA GLY A 78 4.45 -22.33 9.34
C GLY A 78 5.71 -21.71 8.73
N ALA A 79 5.83 -21.62 7.41
CA ALA A 79 6.92 -20.89 6.75
C ALA A 79 6.91 -19.40 7.12
N ILE A 80 5.72 -18.84 7.31
CA ILE A 80 5.49 -17.52 7.89
C ILE A 80 4.60 -17.62 9.13
N LYS A 81 4.68 -16.63 10.02
CA LYS A 81 3.87 -16.52 11.24
C LYS A 81 3.44 -15.07 11.45
N LEU A 82 2.28 -14.88 12.05
CA LEU A 82 1.75 -13.56 12.40
C LEU A 82 1.92 -13.32 13.90
N LEU A 83 2.40 -12.14 14.27
CA LEU A 83 2.46 -11.69 15.67
C LEU A 83 1.06 -11.32 16.15
N ARG A 84 0.74 -11.62 17.41
CA ARG A 84 -0.51 -11.19 18.04
C ARG A 84 -0.44 -9.71 18.38
N ALA A 85 -1.33 -8.90 17.82
CA ALA A 85 -1.34 -7.47 18.11
C ALA A 85 -1.69 -7.21 19.58
N ASP A 86 -2.59 -8.01 20.16
CA ASP A 86 -2.93 -7.99 21.59
C ASP A 86 -1.70 -8.19 22.50
N PHE A 87 -0.81 -9.13 22.15
CA PHE A 87 0.42 -9.35 22.90
C PHE A 87 1.31 -8.11 22.88
N LEU A 88 1.39 -7.42 21.73
CA LEU A 88 2.18 -6.21 21.58
C LEU A 88 1.55 -4.98 22.26
N ARG A 89 0.22 -4.97 22.42
CA ARG A 89 -0.52 -3.91 23.14
C ARG A 89 -0.50 -4.08 24.65
N ALA A 90 -0.40 -5.32 25.13
CA ALA A 90 -0.50 -5.62 26.55
C ALA A 90 0.50 -4.79 27.37
N ASP A 91 0.04 -4.33 28.54
CA ASP A 91 0.90 -3.63 29.48
C ASP A 91 2.01 -4.56 29.96
N GLY A 92 3.24 -4.05 29.96
CA GLY A 92 4.44 -4.85 30.27
C GLY A 92 5.02 -5.61 29.08
N SER A 93 4.39 -5.57 27.90
CA SER A 93 4.97 -6.18 26.70
C SER A 93 6.34 -5.59 26.36
N GLU A 94 6.58 -4.32 26.67
CA GLU A 94 7.88 -3.63 26.52
C GLU A 94 8.98 -4.28 27.36
N ALA A 95 8.67 -4.71 28.58
CA ALA A 95 9.61 -5.42 29.43
C ALA A 95 9.83 -6.86 28.95
N MET A 96 8.77 -7.52 28.44
CA MET A 96 8.84 -8.90 27.97
C MET A 96 9.56 -9.04 26.63
N LEU A 97 9.35 -8.09 25.72
CA LEU A 97 9.93 -8.04 24.38
C LEU A 97 10.38 -6.60 24.09
N PRO A 98 11.56 -6.16 24.55
CA PRO A 98 12.01 -4.77 24.41
C PRO A 98 12.34 -4.36 22.97
N LYS A 99 12.70 -5.33 22.13
CA LYS A 99 13.05 -5.15 20.72
C LYS A 99 12.57 -6.34 19.90
N LEU A 100 12.39 -6.15 18.60
CA LEU A 100 12.01 -7.27 17.74
C LEU A 100 13.19 -8.25 17.61
N LEU A 101 12.93 -9.51 17.95
CA LEU A 101 13.92 -10.58 17.92
C LEU A 101 13.76 -11.42 16.65
N ARG A 102 14.77 -12.25 16.38
CA ARG A 102 14.66 -13.28 15.34
C ARG A 102 13.54 -14.25 15.71
N ARG A 103 12.86 -14.78 14.68
CA ARG A 103 11.76 -15.73 14.85
C ARG A 103 12.10 -16.89 15.78
N GLN A 104 13.29 -17.48 15.63
CA GLN A 104 13.73 -18.63 16.43
C GLN A 104 13.82 -18.29 17.93
N GLU A 105 14.16 -17.05 18.25
CA GLU A 105 14.25 -16.57 19.64
C GLU A 105 12.87 -16.34 20.22
N LEU A 106 11.93 -15.80 19.41
CA LEU A 106 10.53 -15.67 19.81
C LEU A 106 9.89 -17.05 20.07
N GLU A 107 10.11 -18.02 19.18
CA GLU A 107 9.60 -19.39 19.36
C GLU A 107 10.20 -20.10 20.57
N ARG A 108 11.48 -19.85 20.87
CA ARG A 108 12.11 -20.34 22.11
C ARG A 108 11.47 -19.67 23.33
N MET A 109 11.24 -18.36 23.27
CA MET A 109 10.59 -17.60 24.35
C MET A 109 9.17 -18.09 24.63
N GLU A 110 8.38 -18.42 23.59
CA GLU A 110 7.03 -19.03 23.77
C GLU A 110 7.12 -20.33 24.56
N LYS A 111 8.09 -21.20 24.23
CA LYS A 111 8.29 -22.49 24.92
C LYS A 111 8.77 -22.32 26.35
N GLU A 112 9.74 -21.45 26.59
CA GLU A 112 10.36 -21.26 27.90
C GLU A 112 9.44 -20.55 28.89
N ARG A 113 8.65 -19.57 28.41
CA ARG A 113 7.82 -18.71 29.27
C ARG A 113 6.33 -19.07 29.25
N GLY A 114 5.91 -20.00 28.39
CA GLY A 114 4.51 -20.39 28.25
C GLY A 114 3.62 -19.25 27.74
N ILE A 115 4.17 -18.36 26.91
CA ILE A 115 3.45 -17.21 26.34
C ILE A 115 3.10 -17.47 24.88
N SER A 116 2.07 -16.79 24.36
CA SER A 116 1.67 -16.86 22.96
C SER A 116 1.94 -15.52 22.27
N VAL A 117 3.07 -15.45 21.57
CA VAL A 117 3.52 -14.28 20.81
C VAL A 117 2.98 -14.33 19.39
N PHE A 118 2.89 -15.52 18.80
CA PHE A 118 2.34 -15.74 17.47
C PHE A 118 0.91 -16.26 17.52
N LEU A 119 0.14 -15.97 16.47
CA LEU A 119 -1.08 -16.70 16.18
C LEU A 119 -0.75 -18.14 15.81
N THR A 120 -1.65 -19.07 16.16
CA THR A 120 -1.59 -20.43 15.61
C THR A 120 -1.83 -20.39 14.09
N PRO A 121 -1.36 -21.40 13.32
CA PRO A 121 -1.61 -21.44 11.88
C PRO A 121 -3.09 -21.29 11.51
N LYS A 122 -3.98 -21.90 12.30
CA LYS A 122 -5.42 -21.82 12.09
C LYS A 122 -5.95 -20.40 12.31
N GLU A 123 -5.57 -19.75 13.42
CA GLU A 123 -5.97 -18.37 13.71
C GLU A 123 -5.44 -17.39 12.68
N ALA A 124 -4.19 -17.56 12.25
CA ALA A 124 -3.58 -16.69 11.25
C ALA A 124 -4.28 -16.78 9.89
N VAL A 125 -4.72 -17.98 9.48
CA VAL A 125 -5.49 -18.17 8.24
C VAL A 125 -6.89 -17.56 8.36
N VAL A 126 -7.52 -17.67 9.52
CA VAL A 126 -8.82 -17.02 9.79
C VAL A 126 -8.68 -15.51 9.70
N ALA A 127 -7.66 -14.93 10.34
CA ALA A 127 -7.38 -13.49 10.30
C ALA A 127 -7.04 -13.00 8.89
N LEU A 128 -6.33 -13.80 8.08
CA LEU A 128 -6.06 -13.45 6.69
C LEU A 128 -7.35 -13.46 5.85
N ARG A 129 -8.22 -14.45 6.07
CA ARG A 129 -9.46 -14.65 5.29
C ARG A 129 -10.64 -13.80 5.75
N SER A 130 -10.57 -13.13 6.90
CA SER A 130 -11.66 -12.28 7.40
C SER A 130 -11.89 -11.06 6.51
N LEU A 131 -10.94 -10.71 5.62
CA LEU A 131 -10.98 -9.55 4.72
C LEU A 131 -11.13 -8.20 5.44
N SER A 132 -11.07 -8.19 6.78
CA SER A 132 -11.27 -7.02 7.66
C SER A 132 -9.99 -6.21 7.87
N ARG A 133 -8.90 -6.52 7.14
CA ARG A 133 -7.58 -5.89 7.31
C ARG A 133 -7.06 -5.97 8.75
N GLU A 134 -7.49 -6.99 9.51
CA GLU A 134 -6.98 -7.29 10.85
C GLU A 134 -5.48 -7.62 10.82
N VAL A 135 -4.97 -8.03 9.66
CA VAL A 135 -3.56 -8.30 9.41
C VAL A 135 -2.89 -7.06 8.81
N ALA A 136 -1.90 -6.53 9.52
CA ALA A 136 -1.02 -5.48 9.02
C ALA A 136 0.38 -6.05 8.69
N GLY A 137 0.91 -5.68 7.52
CA GLY A 137 2.28 -5.99 7.15
C GLY A 137 3.26 -5.03 7.81
N LEU A 138 4.20 -5.54 8.61
CA LEU A 138 5.32 -4.77 9.11
C LEU A 138 6.52 -4.98 8.19
N THR A 139 6.74 -4.05 7.26
CA THR A 139 7.84 -4.11 6.30
C THR A 139 8.94 -3.13 6.68
N TYR A 140 10.12 -3.64 7.04
CA TYR A 140 11.32 -2.84 7.22
C TYR A 140 12.56 -3.69 6.88
N GLY A 141 13.63 -3.04 6.41
CA GLY A 141 14.89 -3.72 6.08
C GLY A 141 15.63 -4.15 7.34
N TRP A 142 16.38 -5.26 7.28
CA TRP A 142 17.25 -5.64 8.39
C TRP A 142 18.24 -4.52 8.67
N THR A 143 18.18 -3.93 9.87
CA THR A 143 19.10 -2.86 10.28
C THR A 143 20.53 -3.34 10.48
N SER A 144 20.72 -4.64 10.74
CA SER A 144 22.04 -5.25 10.78
C SER A 144 21.97 -6.70 10.30
N PRO A 145 23.11 -7.31 9.91
CA PRO A 145 23.16 -8.72 9.50
C PRO A 145 22.68 -9.69 10.58
N ASP A 146 22.82 -9.31 11.86
CA ASP A 146 22.62 -10.22 12.98
C ASP A 146 21.33 -9.96 13.77
N HIS A 147 20.73 -8.77 13.64
CA HIS A 147 19.59 -8.38 14.45
C HIS A 147 18.52 -7.58 13.68
N PRO A 148 17.26 -8.01 13.73
CA PRO A 148 16.18 -7.33 13.00
C PRO A 148 15.71 -6.03 13.65
N ASP A 149 16.26 -5.60 14.79
CA ASP A 149 15.83 -4.37 15.48
C ASP A 149 16.85 -4.07 16.57
N VAL A 150 17.98 -3.49 16.16
CA VAL A 150 19.13 -3.28 17.05
C VAL A 150 18.77 -2.33 18.20
N THR A 151 18.01 -1.28 17.89
CA THR A 151 17.67 -0.20 18.82
C THR A 151 16.37 -0.45 19.59
N GLY A 152 15.48 -1.32 19.10
CA GLY A 152 14.13 -1.48 19.62
C GLY A 152 13.13 -0.47 19.07
N GLU A 153 13.59 0.48 18.24
CA GLU A 153 12.80 1.60 17.76
C GLU A 153 11.67 1.14 16.85
N TYR A 154 11.88 0.12 16.01
CA TYR A 154 10.83 -0.37 15.12
C TYR A 154 9.70 -1.02 15.89
N LEU A 155 10.03 -1.88 16.87
CA LEU A 155 9.00 -2.47 17.70
C LEU A 155 8.26 -1.42 18.53
N SER A 156 8.98 -0.42 19.05
CA SER A 156 8.38 0.71 19.76
C SER A 156 7.40 1.50 18.87
N ASN A 157 7.79 1.79 17.63
CA ASN A 157 6.93 2.47 16.66
C ASN A 157 5.70 1.63 16.28
N ALA A 158 5.87 0.32 16.10
CA ALA A 158 4.76 -0.60 15.85
C ALA A 158 3.78 -0.60 17.03
N ARG A 159 4.26 -0.69 18.27
CA ARG A 159 3.43 -0.59 19.48
C ARG A 159 2.69 0.75 19.56
N ARG A 160 3.39 1.85 19.29
CA ARG A 160 2.79 3.19 19.28
C ARG A 160 1.64 3.25 18.27
N PHE A 161 1.81 2.68 17.08
CA PHE A 161 0.74 2.57 16.09
C PHE A 161 -0.43 1.71 16.59
N LEU A 162 -0.15 0.53 17.13
CA LEU A 162 -1.18 -0.40 17.63
C LEU A 162 -2.02 0.19 18.77
N ARG A 163 -1.43 1.07 19.60
CA ARG A 163 -2.13 1.80 20.68
C ARG A 163 -2.82 3.09 20.21
N HIS A 164 -2.57 3.54 18.99
CA HIS A 164 -3.22 4.72 18.41
C HIS A 164 -4.62 4.36 17.87
N PRO A 165 -5.61 5.28 17.85
CA PRO A 165 -6.94 5.00 17.29
C PRO A 165 -6.91 4.44 15.86
N LEU A 166 -5.92 4.87 15.06
CA LEU A 166 -5.73 4.33 13.69
C LEU A 166 -5.33 2.86 13.66
N GLY A 167 -4.72 2.33 14.71
CA GLY A 167 -4.31 0.92 14.81
C GLY A 167 -5.33 0.02 15.49
N GLU A 168 -6.49 0.54 15.93
CA GLU A 168 -7.51 -0.22 16.67
C GLU A 168 -8.07 -1.39 15.86
N HIS A 169 -8.10 -1.28 14.52
CA HIS A 169 -8.60 -2.31 13.62
C HIS A 169 -7.69 -3.54 13.48
N VAL A 170 -6.46 -3.50 13.97
CA VAL A 170 -5.51 -4.63 13.92
C VAL A 170 -5.74 -5.51 15.14
N THR A 171 -6.01 -6.81 15.01
CA THR A 171 -6.30 -7.70 16.17
C THR A 171 -5.35 -8.88 16.21
#